data_AF-A0A9E4PLI6-F1
#
_entry.id   AF-A0A9E4PLI6-F1
#
_cell.length_a   1.000
_cell.length_b   1.000
_cell.length_c   1.000
_cell.angle_alpha   90.00
_cell.angle_beta   90.00
_cell.angle_gamma   90.00
#
_symmetry.space_group_name_H-M   'P 1'
#
loop_
_entity.id
_entity.type
_entity.pdbx_description
1 polymer ?
#
loop_
_entity_poly.entity_id
_entity_poly.type
_entity_poly.pdbx_seq_one_letter_code
_entity_poly.pdbx_strand_id
1 'polypeptide(L)'
;MADLCEELRAGRPDGPAALTFGVFDGVHLGHLHLMRQLRDDARERGLTPVIVTLSNHPISVLRPQVPLVLITSLRERLALLRAAGIEHVIPVTFTKELSLRTAEEFMRALCDCVGLRHFVAGPDFALGHDREGTLPVLASLGEKLGYTVRTADAFSLDGAPVRSTAVRQALSAGDIEGAARLLGRPFALDGPVVEGEGRGEGLLGFPTANLGVGPLQALPADGIYATWLEADGERYPAATSIGIKPTFHEDG
;
A
#
# COMPACT_ATOMS: atom_id res chain seq x y z
N MET A 1 19.75 -6.09 11.74
CA MET A 1 18.41 -6.57 12.11
C MET A 1 17.77 -5.46 12.90
N ALA A 2 16.92 -4.65 12.28
CA ALA A 2 16.23 -3.59 13.00
C ALA A 2 15.35 -4.23 14.07
N ASP A 3 15.48 -3.78 15.33
CA ASP A 3 14.52 -4.17 16.35
C ASP A 3 13.16 -3.66 15.90
N LEU A 4 12.13 -4.51 15.82
CA LEU A 4 10.76 -4.09 15.47
C LEU A 4 10.36 -2.82 16.23
N CYS A 5 10.77 -2.71 17.50
CA CYS A 5 10.51 -1.54 18.32
C CYS A 5 11.30 -0.28 17.91
N GLU A 6 12.45 -0.41 17.27
CA GLU A 6 13.19 0.71 16.67
C GLU A 6 12.39 1.30 15.50
N GLU A 7 11.97 0.47 14.55
CA GLU A 7 11.14 0.91 13.41
C GLU A 7 9.80 1.51 13.90
N LEU A 8 9.16 0.88 14.88
CA LEU A 8 7.92 1.38 15.48
C LEU A 8 8.09 2.74 16.16
N ARG A 9 9.20 2.95 16.89
CA ARG A 9 9.44 4.22 17.60
C ARG A 9 9.80 5.35 16.65
N ALA A 10 10.34 5.06 15.46
CA ALA A 10 10.79 6.08 14.51
C ALA A 10 9.66 7.00 14.01
N GLY A 11 8.40 6.53 13.99
CA GLY A 11 7.25 7.32 13.53
C GLY A 11 6.10 7.41 14.53
N ARG A 12 6.34 7.07 15.81
CA ARG A 12 5.30 7.08 16.84
C ARG A 12 4.79 8.50 17.15
N PRO A 13 3.54 8.66 17.61
CA PRO A 13 3.05 9.94 18.11
C PRO A 13 3.52 10.21 19.55
N ASP A 14 3.39 11.46 19.96
CA ASP A 14 3.51 11.86 21.37
C ASP A 14 2.19 11.53 22.09
N GLY A 15 2.13 10.36 22.71
CA GLY A 15 1.00 9.93 23.53
C GLY A 15 0.27 8.68 23.01
N PRO A 16 -0.94 8.41 23.52
CA PRO A 16 -1.66 7.18 23.20
C PRO A 16 -2.25 7.21 21.78
N ALA A 17 -2.25 6.06 21.13
CA ALA A 17 -2.58 5.93 19.72
C ALA A 17 -3.78 5.02 19.45
N ALA A 18 -4.56 5.40 18.42
CA ALA A 18 -5.44 4.49 17.72
C ALA A 18 -4.71 3.98 16.47
N LEU A 19 -4.65 2.67 16.26
CA LEU A 19 -3.86 2.05 15.19
C LEU A 19 -4.69 1.17 14.28
N THR A 20 -4.27 1.12 13.01
CA THR A 20 -4.56 0.01 12.11
C THR A 20 -3.24 -0.54 11.57
N PHE A 21 -3.24 -1.83 11.24
CA PHE A 21 -2.10 -2.51 10.60
C PHE A 21 -2.50 -3.08 9.24
N GLY A 22 -1.60 -3.06 8.26
CA GLY A 22 -1.87 -3.69 6.97
C GLY A 22 -0.88 -3.35 5.86
N VAL A 23 -1.01 -4.04 4.73
CA VAL A 23 -0.16 -3.79 3.55
C VAL A 23 -0.55 -2.49 2.85
N PHE A 24 -1.83 -2.12 2.81
CA PHE A 24 -2.32 -0.89 2.16
C PHE A 24 -1.89 -0.70 0.69
N ASP A 25 -1.59 -1.78 -0.04
CA ASP A 25 -1.18 -1.70 -1.45
C ASP A 25 -2.31 -1.08 -2.30
N GLY A 26 -1.97 -0.04 -3.05
CA GLY A 26 -2.93 0.74 -3.84
C GLY A 26 -3.63 1.87 -3.10
N VAL A 27 -3.74 1.82 -1.77
CA VAL A 27 -4.54 2.79 -0.98
C VAL A 27 -5.92 3.03 -1.63
N HIS A 28 -6.63 1.93 -1.94
CA HIS A 28 -7.92 1.98 -2.62
C HIS A 28 -9.05 2.50 -1.71
N LEU A 29 -10.25 2.69 -2.25
CA LEU A 29 -11.41 3.23 -1.49
C LEU A 29 -11.71 2.45 -0.20
N GLY A 30 -11.53 1.12 -0.20
CA GLY A 30 -11.62 0.33 1.04
C GLY A 30 -10.61 0.71 2.13
N HIS A 31 -9.37 1.02 1.76
CA HIS A 31 -8.36 1.51 2.70
C HIS A 31 -8.72 2.92 3.18
N LEU A 32 -9.14 3.81 2.28
CA LEU A 32 -9.55 5.18 2.63
C LEU A 32 -10.75 5.18 3.60
N HIS A 33 -11.69 4.25 3.41
CA HIS A 33 -12.82 4.08 4.31
C HIS A 33 -12.41 3.60 5.71
N LEU A 34 -11.48 2.64 5.80
CA LEU A 34 -10.88 2.20 7.06
C LEU A 34 -10.14 3.35 7.76
N MET A 35 -9.40 4.19 7.02
CA MET A 35 -8.70 5.36 7.58
C MET A 35 -9.65 6.41 8.11
N ARG A 36 -10.79 6.62 7.43
CA ARG A 36 -11.83 7.52 7.93
C ARG A 36 -12.34 7.05 9.29
N GLN A 37 -12.69 5.77 9.40
CA GLN A 37 -13.16 5.19 10.67
C GLN A 37 -12.09 5.28 11.77
N LEU A 38 -10.84 4.96 11.45
CA LEU A 38 -9.72 5.12 12.38
C LEU A 38 -9.60 6.56 12.90
N ARG A 39 -9.69 7.56 12.03
CA ARG A 39 -9.61 8.98 12.41
C ARG A 39 -10.80 9.40 13.27
N ASP A 40 -12.01 8.95 12.91
CA ASP A 40 -13.22 9.23 13.67
C ASP A 40 -13.11 8.64 15.10
N ASP A 41 -12.73 7.36 15.21
CA ASP A 41 -12.51 6.68 16.50
C ASP A 41 -11.40 7.34 17.33
N ALA A 42 -10.29 7.72 16.68
CA ALA A 42 -9.18 8.39 17.34
C ALA A 42 -9.64 9.72 17.94
N ARG A 43 -10.37 10.53 17.16
CA ARG A 43 -10.91 11.82 17.59
C ARG A 43 -11.86 11.67 18.78
N GLU A 44 -12.80 10.73 18.71
CA GLU A 44 -13.78 10.48 19.78
C GLU A 44 -13.13 10.06 21.11
N ARG A 45 -11.95 9.43 21.04
CA ARG A 45 -11.22 8.90 22.20
C ARG A 45 -10.07 9.80 22.66
N GLY A 46 -9.81 10.91 21.99
CA GLY A 46 -8.64 11.75 22.26
C GLY A 46 -7.31 11.03 22.02
N LEU A 47 -7.25 10.18 20.99
CA LEU A 47 -6.08 9.42 20.58
C LEU A 47 -5.50 9.96 19.27
N THR A 48 -4.22 9.69 19.00
CA THR A 48 -3.60 10.00 17.70
C THR A 48 -3.77 8.83 16.73
N PRO A 49 -4.31 9.04 15.50
CA PRO A 49 -4.44 7.98 14.51
C PRO A 49 -3.08 7.64 13.89
N VAL A 50 -2.74 6.36 13.85
CA VAL A 50 -1.47 5.84 13.34
C VAL A 50 -1.73 4.67 12.39
N ILE A 51 -1.00 4.63 11.27
CA ILE A 51 -0.93 3.44 10.42
C ILE A 51 0.42 2.78 10.61
N VAL A 52 0.41 1.49 10.94
CA VAL A 52 1.58 0.63 10.75
C VAL A 52 1.41 -0.13 9.45
N THR A 53 2.33 0.07 8.52
CA THR A 53 2.36 -0.63 7.23
C THR A 53 3.63 -1.44 7.05
N LEU A 54 3.76 -2.17 5.95
CA LEU A 54 4.92 -3.01 5.66
C LEU A 54 5.74 -2.44 4.52
N SER A 55 7.05 -2.27 4.73
CA SER A 55 7.99 -1.74 3.73
C SER A 55 8.11 -2.68 2.52
N ASN A 56 7.95 -3.98 2.74
CA ASN A 56 7.89 -5.04 1.73
C ASN A 56 6.65 -5.92 1.93
N HIS A 57 6.17 -6.55 0.85
CA HIS A 57 4.99 -7.40 0.92
C HIS A 57 5.33 -8.76 1.57
N PRO A 58 4.54 -9.30 2.52
CA PRO A 58 4.85 -10.56 3.21
C PRO A 58 5.16 -11.74 2.27
N ILE A 59 4.43 -11.83 1.14
CA ILE A 59 4.67 -12.86 0.11
C ILE A 59 6.11 -12.86 -0.39
N SER A 60 6.79 -11.72 -0.51
CA SER A 60 8.18 -11.69 -0.98
C SER A 60 9.15 -12.41 -0.05
N VAL A 61 8.76 -12.63 1.21
CA VAL A 61 9.55 -13.33 2.22
C VAL A 61 9.03 -14.75 2.48
N LEU A 62 7.71 -14.90 2.53
CA LEU A 62 7.07 -16.19 2.83
C LEU A 62 7.06 -17.13 1.62
N ARG A 63 6.95 -16.58 0.42
CA ARG A 63 6.84 -17.30 -0.85
C ARG A 63 7.55 -16.53 -1.97
N PRO A 64 8.89 -16.39 -1.90
CA PRO A 64 9.67 -15.59 -2.86
C PRO A 64 9.53 -16.05 -4.32
N GLN A 65 9.10 -17.29 -4.54
CA GLN A 65 8.82 -17.86 -5.86
C GLN A 65 7.50 -17.39 -6.49
N VAL A 66 6.59 -16.79 -5.71
CA VAL A 66 5.30 -16.28 -6.21
C VAL A 66 5.53 -14.89 -6.82
N PRO A 67 5.18 -14.67 -8.10
CA PRO A 67 5.27 -13.36 -8.70
C PRO A 67 4.49 -12.33 -7.89
N LEU A 68 5.17 -11.24 -7.51
CA LEU A 68 4.59 -10.15 -6.75
C LEU A 68 4.40 -8.94 -7.65
N VAL A 69 3.17 -8.43 -7.67
CA VAL A 69 2.80 -7.21 -8.39
C VAL A 69 2.18 -6.24 -7.38
N LEU A 70 2.77 -5.06 -7.26
CA LEU A 70 2.39 -3.99 -6.34
C LEU A 70 1.69 -2.89 -7.10
N ILE A 71 0.54 -2.43 -6.62
CA ILE A 71 -0.21 -1.33 -7.28
C ILE A 71 0.56 -0.01 -7.13
N THR A 72 1.24 0.18 -6.00
CA THR A 72 1.94 1.42 -5.67
C THR A 72 3.35 1.12 -5.18
N SER A 73 4.29 2.01 -5.47
CA SER A 73 5.62 1.97 -4.84
C SER A 73 5.49 2.23 -3.32
N LEU A 74 6.49 1.84 -2.52
CA LEU A 74 6.46 2.18 -1.08
C LEU A 74 6.37 3.70 -0.88
N ARG A 75 7.13 4.46 -1.68
CA ARG A 75 7.14 5.93 -1.65
C ARG A 75 5.74 6.49 -1.91
N GLU A 76 5.11 6.07 -3.00
CA GLU A 76 3.76 6.50 -3.37
C GLU A 76 2.74 6.12 -2.30
N ARG A 77 2.79 4.87 -1.82
CA ARG A 77 1.90 4.40 -0.75
C ARG A 77 2.01 5.27 0.50
N LEU A 78 3.22 5.54 0.99
CA LEU A 78 3.40 6.41 2.17
C LEU A 78 2.86 7.83 1.93
N ALA A 79 3.06 8.39 0.72
CA ALA A 79 2.50 9.70 0.36
C ALA A 79 0.96 9.69 0.36
N LEU A 80 0.34 8.66 -0.20
CA LEU A 80 -1.11 8.50 -0.25
C LEU A 80 -1.73 8.31 1.15
N LEU A 81 -1.08 7.52 2.00
CA LEU A 81 -1.51 7.34 3.40
C LEU A 81 -1.49 8.67 4.16
N ARG A 82 -0.46 9.50 3.95
CA ARG A 82 -0.38 10.84 4.55
C ARG A 82 -1.40 11.81 3.97
N ALA A 83 -1.60 11.80 2.66
CA ALA A 83 -2.62 12.60 1.98
C ALA A 83 -4.04 12.25 2.44
N ALA A 84 -4.28 11.01 2.91
CA ALA A 84 -5.53 10.60 3.53
C ALA A 84 -5.75 11.14 4.97
N GLY A 85 -4.83 11.98 5.47
CA GLY A 85 -4.94 12.65 6.77
C GLY A 85 -4.36 11.84 7.93
N ILE A 86 -3.42 10.93 7.67
CA ILE A 86 -2.67 10.19 8.68
C ILE A 86 -1.24 10.71 8.72
N GLU A 87 -0.92 11.52 9.72
CA GLU A 87 0.43 12.08 9.87
C GLU A 87 1.46 10.98 10.22
N HIS A 88 1.08 10.08 11.14
CA HIS A 88 1.93 9.00 11.63
C HIS A 88 1.73 7.72 10.80
N VAL A 89 2.61 7.52 9.82
CA VAL A 89 2.67 6.29 9.01
C VAL A 89 4.03 5.63 9.21
N ILE A 90 4.01 4.43 9.79
CA ILE A 90 5.18 3.69 10.23
C ILE A 90 5.39 2.48 9.30
N PRO A 91 6.36 2.51 8.38
CA PRO A 91 6.73 1.32 7.61
C PRO A 91 7.60 0.39 8.47
N VAL A 92 7.18 -0.86 8.60
CA VAL A 92 7.92 -1.94 9.27
C VAL A 92 8.42 -2.94 8.24
N THR A 93 9.64 -3.42 8.39
CA THR A 93 10.20 -4.44 7.50
C THR A 93 9.67 -5.82 7.86
N PHE A 94 9.01 -6.46 6.91
CA PHE A 94 8.55 -7.84 7.08
C PHE A 94 9.72 -8.78 6.86
N THR A 95 10.19 -9.43 7.93
CA THR A 95 11.29 -10.40 7.90
C THR A 95 10.81 -11.80 8.26
N LYS A 96 11.67 -12.82 8.11
CA LYS A 96 11.35 -14.18 8.54
C LYS A 96 11.12 -14.23 10.05
N GLU A 97 11.92 -13.50 10.82
CA GLU A 97 11.79 -13.41 12.27
C GLU A 97 10.46 -12.75 12.66
N LEU A 98 10.05 -11.67 11.98
CA LEU A 98 8.74 -11.06 12.22
C LEU A 98 7.61 -12.02 11.90
N SER A 99 7.74 -12.83 10.84
CA SER A 99 6.73 -13.83 10.46
C SER A 99 6.52 -14.94 11.51
N LEU A 100 7.51 -15.16 12.38
CA LEU A 100 7.48 -16.16 13.44
C LEU A 100 6.93 -15.62 14.76
N ARG A 101 6.71 -14.30 14.87
CA ARG A 101 6.15 -13.70 16.09
C ARG A 101 4.67 -14.05 16.22
N THR A 102 4.29 -14.41 17.43
CA THR A 102 2.89 -14.62 17.81
C THR A 102 2.09 -13.32 17.72
N ALA A 103 0.77 -13.44 17.69
CA ALA A 103 -0.12 -12.28 17.75
C ALA A 103 0.09 -11.46 19.03
N GLU A 104 0.32 -12.13 20.17
CA GLU A 104 0.56 -11.47 21.45
C GLU A 104 1.86 -10.65 21.44
N GLU A 105 2.96 -11.24 20.97
CA GLU A 105 4.26 -10.54 20.89
C GLU A 105 4.19 -9.30 19.99
N PHE A 106 3.48 -9.40 18.86
CA PHE A 106 3.31 -8.28 17.95
C PHE A 106 2.44 -7.18 18.57
N MET A 107 1.29 -7.53 19.13
CA MET A 107 0.39 -6.55 19.76
C MET A 107 1.01 -5.89 20.99
N ARG A 108 1.79 -6.63 21.78
CA ARG A 108 2.57 -6.09 22.89
C ARG A 108 3.60 -5.06 22.41
N ALA A 109 4.30 -5.34 21.30
CA ALA A 109 5.21 -4.36 20.71
C ALA A 109 4.48 -3.08 20.25
N LEU A 110 3.26 -3.17 19.70
CA LEU A 110 2.46 -1.98 19.37
C LEU A 110 2.07 -1.18 20.63
N CYS A 111 1.74 -1.86 21.72
CA CYS A 111 1.44 -1.22 23.01
C CYS A 111 2.67 -0.49 23.56
N ASP A 112 3.81 -1.17 23.62
CA ASP A 112 5.02 -0.70 24.28
C ASP A 112 5.79 0.34 23.46
N CYS A 113 5.80 0.18 22.13
CA CYS A 113 6.68 0.94 21.24
C CYS A 113 5.94 2.06 20.48
N VAL A 114 4.60 1.98 20.36
CA VAL A 114 3.78 3.03 19.73
C VAL A 114 2.75 3.65 20.67
N GLY A 115 2.37 2.97 21.76
CA GLY A 115 1.35 3.47 22.68
C GLY A 115 -0.08 3.09 22.29
N LEU A 116 -0.28 1.91 21.68
CA LEU A 116 -1.61 1.41 21.31
C LEU A 116 -2.62 1.46 22.47
N ARG A 117 -3.79 2.05 22.22
CA ARG A 117 -4.98 2.01 23.10
C ARG A 117 -6.26 1.61 22.38
N HIS A 118 -6.33 1.80 21.07
CA HIS A 118 -7.45 1.39 20.24
C HIS A 118 -6.97 0.81 18.92
N PHE A 119 -7.40 -0.39 18.57
CA PHE A 119 -7.03 -1.05 17.33
C PHE A 119 -8.24 -1.18 16.42
N VAL A 120 -8.12 -0.71 15.19
CA VAL A 120 -9.18 -0.75 14.18
C VAL A 120 -8.72 -1.66 13.05
N ALA A 121 -9.55 -2.62 12.65
CA ALA A 121 -9.22 -3.55 11.58
C ALA A 121 -10.46 -3.97 10.79
N GLY A 122 -10.27 -4.33 9.51
CA GLY A 122 -11.34 -4.85 8.67
C GLY A 122 -11.82 -6.24 9.10
N PRO A 123 -12.97 -6.71 8.59
CA PRO A 123 -13.60 -7.96 9.04
C PRO A 123 -12.77 -9.22 8.78
N ASP A 124 -11.99 -9.25 7.69
CA ASP A 124 -11.15 -10.41 7.31
C ASP A 124 -9.72 -10.33 7.89
N PHE A 125 -9.50 -9.44 8.86
CA PHE A 125 -8.17 -9.17 9.38
C PHE A 125 -7.64 -10.32 10.26
N ALA A 126 -6.36 -10.65 10.04
CA ALA A 126 -5.61 -11.51 10.93
C ALA A 126 -4.11 -11.18 10.87
N LEU A 127 -3.41 -11.38 11.99
CA LEU A 127 -1.97 -11.20 12.13
C LEU A 127 -1.33 -12.31 12.97
N GLY A 128 -0.02 -12.23 13.19
CA GLY A 128 0.74 -13.21 13.98
C GLY A 128 1.11 -14.45 13.17
N HIS A 129 1.95 -15.29 13.77
CA HIS A 129 2.38 -16.56 13.21
C HIS A 129 1.18 -17.39 12.76
N ASP A 130 1.23 -17.90 11.53
CA ASP A 130 0.14 -18.65 10.89
C ASP A 130 -1.25 -17.97 10.95
N ARG A 131 -1.28 -16.63 11.04
CA ARG A 131 -2.51 -15.82 11.10
C ARG A 131 -3.40 -16.15 12.30
N GLU A 132 -2.82 -16.59 13.42
CA GLU A 132 -3.56 -16.94 14.65
C GLU A 132 -4.32 -15.76 15.28
N GLY A 133 -3.85 -14.53 15.07
CA GLY A 133 -4.39 -13.29 15.63
C GLY A 133 -5.61 -12.77 14.85
N THR A 134 -6.72 -13.50 14.91
CA THR A 134 -8.03 -13.07 14.40
C THR A 134 -8.68 -12.01 15.30
N LEU A 135 -9.70 -11.29 14.84
CA LEU A 135 -10.40 -10.26 15.62
C LEU A 135 -10.83 -10.72 17.04
N PRO A 136 -11.44 -11.92 17.23
CA PRO A 136 -11.73 -12.41 18.58
C PRO A 136 -10.48 -12.62 19.46
N VAL A 137 -9.39 -13.14 18.89
CA VAL A 137 -8.13 -13.33 19.60
C VAL A 137 -7.54 -11.99 20.01
N LEU A 138 -7.55 -10.99 19.11
CA LEU A 138 -7.06 -9.65 19.39
C LEU A 138 -7.91 -8.94 20.46
N ALA A 139 -9.23 -9.16 20.48
CA ALA A 139 -10.08 -8.63 21.53
C ALA A 139 -9.70 -9.20 22.92
N SER A 140 -9.53 -10.52 23.02
CA SER A 140 -9.08 -11.20 24.26
C SER A 140 -7.68 -10.76 24.69
N LEU A 141 -6.77 -10.50 23.74
CA LEU A 141 -5.45 -9.94 24.04
C LEU A 141 -5.55 -8.49 24.52
N GLY A 142 -6.50 -7.71 23.99
CA GLY A 142 -6.78 -6.34 24.41
C GLY A 142 -7.12 -6.22 25.90
N GLU A 143 -7.90 -7.16 26.44
CA GLU A 143 -8.22 -7.23 27.87
C GLU A 143 -6.97 -7.37 28.75
N LYS A 144 -5.96 -8.10 28.28
CA LYS A 144 -4.70 -8.33 29.01
C LYS A 144 -3.69 -7.19 28.81
N LEU A 145 -3.62 -6.65 27.60
CA LEU A 145 -2.59 -5.68 27.19
C LEU A 145 -3.05 -4.22 27.31
N GLY A 146 -4.31 -3.95 27.64
CA GLY A 146 -4.82 -2.62 27.91
C GLY A 146 -5.20 -1.81 26.66
N TYR A 147 -5.73 -2.47 25.63
CA TYR A 147 -6.28 -1.83 24.44
C TYR A 147 -7.66 -2.39 24.08
N THR A 148 -8.39 -1.68 23.22
CA THR A 148 -9.68 -2.12 22.68
C THR A 148 -9.57 -2.41 21.19
N VAL A 149 -10.38 -3.33 20.67
CA VAL A 149 -10.45 -3.65 19.24
C VAL A 149 -11.82 -3.26 18.69
N ARG A 150 -11.84 -2.67 17.50
CA ARG A 150 -13.04 -2.42 16.71
C ARG A 150 -12.89 -3.04 15.33
N THR A 151 -13.95 -3.71 14.88
CA THR A 151 -14.10 -4.09 13.47
C THR A 151 -14.64 -2.91 12.69
N ALA A 152 -13.90 -2.48 11.68
CA ALA A 152 -14.32 -1.46 10.73
C ALA A 152 -15.30 -2.04 9.71
N ASP A 153 -16.25 -1.22 9.29
CA ASP A 153 -17.15 -1.56 8.20
C ASP A 153 -16.37 -1.72 6.89
N ALA A 154 -16.75 -2.72 6.08
CA ALA A 154 -16.17 -2.91 4.76
C ALA A 154 -16.77 -1.91 3.76
N PHE A 155 -15.93 -1.39 2.86
CA PHE A 155 -16.41 -0.55 1.77
C PHE A 155 -16.71 -1.38 0.53
N SER A 156 -17.91 -1.20 -0.01
CA SER A 156 -18.35 -1.79 -1.27
C SER A 156 -18.64 -0.73 -2.31
N LEU A 157 -18.27 -1.01 -3.55
CA LEU A 157 -18.62 -0.23 -4.73
C LEU A 157 -19.42 -1.13 -5.67
N ASP A 158 -20.57 -0.67 -6.14
CA ASP A 158 -21.48 -1.43 -7.00
C ASP A 158 -21.84 -2.82 -6.45
N GLY A 159 -21.97 -2.94 -5.12
CA GLY A 159 -22.33 -4.18 -4.44
C GLY A 159 -21.17 -5.17 -4.20
N ALA A 160 -19.94 -4.85 -4.61
CA ALA A 160 -18.76 -5.69 -4.38
C ALA A 160 -17.72 -5.01 -3.47
N PRO A 161 -17.03 -5.76 -2.58
CA PRO A 161 -16.00 -5.18 -1.72
C PRO A 161 -14.79 -4.72 -2.53
N VAL A 162 -14.29 -3.52 -2.24
CA VAL A 162 -13.09 -2.97 -2.90
C VAL A 162 -11.82 -3.57 -2.29
N ARG A 163 -11.00 -4.23 -3.12
CA ARG A 163 -9.78 -4.95 -2.71
C ARG A 163 -8.64 -4.70 -3.69
N SER A 164 -7.38 -4.80 -3.24
CA SER A 164 -6.20 -4.68 -4.10
C SER A 164 -6.21 -5.68 -5.27
N THR A 165 -6.77 -6.89 -5.07
CA THR A 165 -6.90 -7.88 -6.15
C THR A 165 -7.77 -7.39 -7.31
N ALA A 166 -8.87 -6.69 -7.02
CA ALA A 166 -9.74 -6.14 -8.06
C ALA A 166 -9.06 -5.01 -8.83
N VAL A 167 -8.27 -4.17 -8.15
CA VAL A 167 -7.47 -3.12 -8.80
C VAL A 167 -6.44 -3.75 -9.74
N ARG A 168 -5.69 -4.76 -9.29
CA ARG A 168 -4.70 -5.45 -10.14
C ARG A 168 -5.36 -6.12 -11.35
N GLN A 169 -6.54 -6.71 -11.17
CA GLN A 169 -7.30 -7.30 -12.28
C GLN A 169 -7.70 -6.25 -13.32
N ALA A 170 -8.24 -5.11 -12.89
CA ALA A 170 -8.58 -4.00 -13.78
C ALA A 170 -7.34 -3.51 -14.56
N LEU A 171 -6.21 -3.29 -13.88
CA LEU A 171 -4.96 -2.90 -14.53
C LEU A 171 -4.50 -3.94 -15.56
N SER A 172 -4.47 -5.23 -15.18
CA SER A 172 -4.07 -6.31 -16.09
C SER A 172 -4.97 -6.47 -17.31
N ALA A 173 -6.22 -5.98 -17.24
CA ALA A 173 -7.16 -5.95 -18.35
C ALA A 173 -7.07 -4.66 -19.20
N GLY A 174 -6.22 -3.70 -18.82
CA GLY A 174 -6.15 -2.37 -19.43
C GLY A 174 -7.31 -1.44 -19.05
N ASP A 175 -8.14 -1.83 -18.09
CA ASP A 175 -9.28 -1.05 -17.60
C ASP A 175 -8.83 0.00 -16.58
N ILE A 176 -8.25 1.09 -17.09
CA ILE A 176 -7.77 2.22 -16.27
C ILE A 176 -8.92 2.95 -15.59
N GLU A 177 -10.08 3.05 -16.22
CA GLU A 177 -11.25 3.71 -15.64
C GLU A 177 -11.78 2.91 -14.45
N GLY A 178 -11.93 1.60 -14.59
CA GLY A 178 -12.30 0.70 -13.50
C GLY A 178 -11.28 0.72 -12.36
N ALA A 179 -9.98 0.69 -12.68
CA ALA A 179 -8.93 0.85 -11.67
C ALA A 179 -9.06 2.19 -10.93
N ALA A 180 -9.31 3.28 -11.66
CA ALA A 180 -9.46 4.61 -11.07
C ALA A 180 -10.70 4.71 -10.16
N ARG A 181 -11.82 4.08 -10.55
CA ARG A 181 -13.03 3.99 -9.72
C ARG A 181 -12.77 3.27 -8.40
N LEU A 182 -12.04 2.16 -8.42
CA LEU A 182 -11.70 1.40 -7.22
C LEU A 182 -10.68 2.12 -6.33
N LEU A 183 -9.74 2.85 -6.94
CA LEU A 183 -8.74 3.64 -6.24
C LEU A 183 -9.29 4.95 -5.67
N GLY A 184 -10.35 5.50 -6.27
CA GLY A 184 -10.84 6.85 -5.99
C GLY A 184 -9.97 7.96 -6.59
N ARG A 185 -9.02 7.60 -7.47
CA ARG A 185 -8.07 8.49 -8.14
C ARG A 185 -7.54 7.82 -9.41
N PRO A 186 -7.00 8.57 -10.38
CA PRO A 186 -6.27 7.99 -11.50
C PRO A 186 -5.11 7.09 -11.02
N PHE A 187 -4.90 5.97 -11.70
CA PHE A 187 -3.69 5.18 -11.52
C PHE A 187 -2.48 5.98 -12.02
N ALA A 188 -1.38 5.92 -11.28
CA ALA A 188 -0.15 6.66 -11.59
C ALA A 188 1.05 5.72 -11.61
N LEU A 189 2.05 6.08 -12.41
CA LEU A 189 3.37 5.48 -12.41
C LEU A 189 4.37 6.56 -12.04
N ASP A 190 5.27 6.25 -11.12
CA ASP A 190 6.33 7.14 -10.67
C ASP A 190 7.71 6.52 -10.91
N GLY A 191 8.66 7.32 -11.39
CA GLY A 191 10.02 6.84 -11.70
C GLY A 191 10.91 7.94 -12.26
N PRO A 192 12.24 7.74 -12.27
CA PRO A 192 13.13 8.63 -12.99
C PRO A 192 12.92 8.50 -14.50
N VAL A 193 13.17 9.58 -15.23
CA VAL A 193 13.37 9.49 -16.68
C VAL A 193 14.70 8.78 -16.91
N VAL A 194 14.67 7.70 -17.69
CA VAL A 194 15.84 6.92 -18.05
C VAL A 194 16.16 7.11 -19.53
N GLU A 195 17.43 6.89 -19.87
CA GLU A 195 17.87 6.95 -21.26
C GLU A 195 17.18 5.84 -22.07
N GLY A 196 16.54 6.22 -23.16
CA GLY A 196 15.99 5.28 -24.15
C GLY A 196 16.91 5.18 -25.37
N GLU A 197 16.43 4.56 -26.44
CA GLU A 197 17.21 4.39 -27.67
C GLU A 197 17.37 5.67 -28.52
N GLY A 198 17.05 6.85 -27.98
CA GLY A 198 17.13 8.13 -28.71
C GLY A 198 16.21 8.24 -29.94
N ARG A 199 15.33 7.25 -30.19
CA ARG A 199 14.49 7.18 -31.40
C ARG A 199 13.40 8.26 -31.48
N GLY A 200 13.05 8.91 -30.37
CA GLY A 200 12.03 9.96 -30.34
C GLY A 200 12.51 11.29 -30.94
N GLU A 201 13.80 11.62 -30.79
CA GLU A 201 14.35 12.95 -31.07
C GLU A 201 14.42 13.34 -32.56
N GLY A 202 13.98 12.48 -33.48
CA GLY A 202 13.93 12.81 -34.91
C GLY A 202 12.74 12.27 -35.71
N LEU A 203 11.92 11.37 -35.14
CA LEU A 203 10.90 10.63 -35.91
C LEU A 203 9.45 11.08 -35.66
N LEU A 204 9.14 11.66 -34.49
CA LEU A 204 7.76 11.96 -34.08
C LEU A 204 7.47 13.46 -33.94
N GLY A 205 8.49 14.32 -33.88
CA GLY A 205 8.33 15.78 -33.73
C GLY A 205 7.92 16.26 -32.34
N PHE A 206 7.90 15.37 -31.33
CA PHE A 206 7.56 15.69 -29.94
C PHE A 206 8.56 15.07 -28.95
N PRO A 207 8.84 15.71 -27.80
CA PRO A 207 9.70 15.16 -26.76
C PRO A 207 9.18 13.82 -26.23
N THR A 208 10.06 12.84 -26.05
CA THR A 208 9.73 11.52 -25.48
C THR A 208 10.51 11.29 -24.19
N ALA A 209 9.85 10.74 -23.17
CA ALA A 209 10.49 10.33 -21.92
C ALA A 209 10.26 8.83 -21.68
N ASN A 210 11.32 8.09 -21.35
CA ASN A 210 11.21 6.70 -20.92
C ASN A 210 11.19 6.67 -19.39
N LEU A 211 10.17 6.04 -18.81
CA LEU A 211 10.00 6.00 -17.35
C LEU A 211 10.61 4.73 -16.78
N GLY A 212 11.56 4.88 -15.86
CA GLY A 212 12.12 3.76 -15.09
C GLY A 212 11.15 3.31 -14.00
N VAL A 213 10.28 2.36 -14.31
CA VAL A 213 9.32 1.80 -13.35
C VAL A 213 9.95 0.65 -12.56
N GLY A 214 9.66 0.57 -11.27
CA GLY A 214 10.16 -0.51 -10.41
C GLY A 214 9.70 -1.90 -10.89
N PRO A 215 10.53 -2.95 -10.74
CA PRO A 215 10.28 -4.26 -11.35
C PRO A 215 9.06 -5.01 -10.78
N LEU A 216 8.56 -4.59 -9.64
CA LEU A 216 7.37 -5.16 -9.00
C LEU A 216 6.11 -4.31 -9.22
N GLN A 217 6.22 -3.14 -9.82
CA GLN A 217 5.07 -2.25 -10.01
C GLN A 217 4.09 -2.87 -11.02
N ALA A 218 2.80 -2.76 -10.73
CA ALA A 218 1.74 -3.08 -11.65
C ALA A 218 1.84 -2.17 -12.88
N LEU A 219 1.81 -2.78 -14.06
CA LEU A 219 1.60 -2.06 -15.30
C LEU A 219 0.20 -2.42 -15.82
N PRO A 220 -0.52 -1.46 -16.40
CA PRO A 220 -1.65 -1.75 -17.26
C PRO A 220 -1.28 -2.69 -18.40
N ALA A 221 -2.27 -3.31 -19.04
CA ALA A 221 -2.04 -4.10 -20.26
C ALA A 221 -1.28 -3.31 -21.33
N ASP A 222 -0.55 -4.01 -22.20
CA ASP A 222 0.15 -3.39 -23.31
C ASP A 222 -0.80 -2.56 -24.18
N GLY A 223 -0.41 -1.33 -24.50
CA GLY A 223 -1.27 -0.38 -25.21
C GLY A 223 -0.80 1.07 -25.12
N ILE A 224 -1.55 1.96 -25.77
CA ILE A 224 -1.33 3.41 -25.72
C ILE A 224 -2.47 4.02 -24.91
N TYR A 225 -2.10 4.80 -23.90
CA TYR A 225 -3.02 5.43 -22.97
C TYR A 225 -2.91 6.96 -23.06
N ALA A 226 -4.06 7.64 -23.02
CA ALA A 226 -4.09 9.08 -22.79
C ALA A 226 -3.79 9.35 -21.31
N THR A 227 -2.76 10.12 -21.02
CA THR A 227 -2.25 10.34 -19.67
C THR A 227 -1.97 11.81 -19.39
N TRP A 228 -1.70 12.09 -18.13
CA TRP A 228 -1.10 13.33 -17.70
C TRP A 228 0.30 13.04 -17.18
N LEU A 229 1.29 13.77 -17.70
CA LEU A 229 2.65 13.78 -17.19
C LEU A 229 2.81 14.93 -16.21
N GLU A 230 3.24 14.64 -14.99
CA GLU A 230 3.63 15.66 -14.01
C GLU A 230 5.15 15.69 -13.88
N ALA A 231 5.77 16.84 -14.17
CA ALA A 231 7.21 17.05 -14.10
C ALA A 231 7.49 18.48 -13.65
N ASP A 232 8.41 18.66 -12.70
CA ASP A 232 8.80 19.97 -12.14
C ASP A 232 7.62 20.84 -11.65
N GLY A 233 6.55 20.20 -11.16
CA GLY A 233 5.34 20.86 -10.69
C GLY A 233 4.37 21.28 -11.80
N GLU A 234 4.71 21.04 -13.06
CA GLU A 234 3.89 21.32 -14.23
C GLU A 234 3.22 20.04 -14.73
N ARG A 235 2.04 20.20 -15.35
CA ARG A 235 1.22 19.07 -15.83
C ARG A 235 0.98 19.18 -17.34
N TYR A 236 1.34 18.13 -18.07
CA TYR A 236 1.28 18.07 -19.53
C TYR A 236 0.35 16.95 -19.99
N PRO A 237 -0.47 17.16 -21.03
CA PRO A 237 -1.15 16.06 -21.71
C PRO A 237 -0.11 15.18 -22.39
N ALA A 238 -0.25 13.86 -22.27
CA ALA A 238 0.70 12.90 -22.80
C ALA A 238 0.00 11.66 -23.39
N ALA A 239 0.71 10.97 -24.26
CA ALA A 239 0.36 9.62 -24.69
C ALA A 239 1.43 8.66 -24.13
N THR A 240 1.03 7.75 -23.25
CA THR A 240 1.94 6.77 -22.65
C THR A 240 1.79 5.44 -23.37
N SER A 241 2.87 4.97 -23.99
CA SER A 241 2.96 3.62 -24.54
C SER A 241 3.47 2.67 -23.46
N ILE A 242 2.70 1.62 -23.16
CA ILE A 242 3.09 0.52 -22.28
C ILE A 242 3.26 -0.72 -23.14
N GLY A 243 4.40 -1.38 -23.03
CA GLY A 243 4.65 -2.58 -23.80
C GLY A 243 5.98 -3.24 -23.44
N ILE A 244 6.03 -4.56 -23.61
CA ILE A 244 7.27 -5.31 -23.57
C ILE A 244 7.90 -5.26 -24.96
N LYS A 245 9.16 -4.79 -25.05
CA LYS A 245 9.90 -4.85 -26.30
C LYS A 245 10.02 -6.33 -26.73
N PRO A 246 9.62 -6.71 -27.95
CA PRO A 246 9.94 -8.05 -28.45
C PRO A 246 11.45 -8.21 -28.40
N THR A 247 11.95 -9.20 -27.66
CA THR A 247 13.33 -9.66 -27.82
C THR A 247 13.43 -10.27 -29.20
N PHE A 248 13.91 -9.50 -30.17
CA PHE A 248 14.42 -10.04 -31.42
C PHE A 248 15.69 -10.83 -31.08
N HIS A 249 15.54 -12.11 -30.74
CA HIS A 249 16.62 -13.05 -30.93
C HIS A 249 16.70 -13.28 -32.43
N GLU A 250 17.72 -12.71 -33.07
CA GLU A 250 18.13 -13.14 -34.40
C GLU A 250 18.58 -14.59 -34.26
N ASP A 251 17.74 -15.52 -34.69
CA ASP A 251 18.19 -16.86 -35.06
C ASP A 251 19.10 -16.70 -36.29
N GLY A 252 20.40 -16.74 -36.05
CA GLY A 252 21.46 -16.90 -37.05
C GLY A 252 22.23 -18.18 -36.79
#